data_AF-A0A1Y1MEA5-F1
#
_entry.id   AF-A0A1Y1MEA5-F1
#
_cell.length_a   1.000
_cell.length_b   1.000
_cell.length_c   1.000
_cell.angle_alpha   90.00
_cell.angle_beta   90.00
_cell.angle_gamma   90.00
#
_symmetry.space_group_name_H-M   'P 1'
#
loop_
_entity.id
_entity.type
_entity.pdbx_description
1 polymer ?
#
loop_
_entity_poly.entity_id
_entity_poly.type
_entity_poly.pdbx_seq_one_letter_code
_entity_poly.pdbx_strand_id
1 'polypeptide(L)'
;MLRSIDANVLQEYYVGSLVEPMVWHYNNSETFRLGASLWDKYGNIFPNIWVASAFKGATSSCQVVPIHKHHVSNHEAWLSDLSLHASKITNLRGITFTGWSR
;
A
#
# COMPACT_ATOMS: atom_id res chain seq x y z
N MET A 1 12.01 -1.71 1.86
CA MET A 1 13.08 -2.15 0.95
C MET A 1 13.23 -1.20 -0.25
N LEU A 2 12.25 -1.06 -1.15
CA LEU A 2 12.36 -0.13 -2.32
C LEU A 2 12.16 1.36 -1.98
N ARG A 3 11.46 1.65 -0.89
CA ARG A 3 11.12 3.03 -0.48
C ARG A 3 12.37 3.91 -0.26
N SER A 4 13.43 3.35 0.30
CA SER A 4 14.67 4.06 0.65
C SER A 4 15.71 4.14 -0.48
N ILE A 5 15.55 3.37 -1.56
CA ILE A 5 16.46 3.38 -2.71
C ILE A 5 16.22 4.67 -3.51
N ASP A 6 17.24 5.36 -4.01
CA ASP A 6 17.03 6.57 -4.82
C ASP A 6 16.23 6.26 -6.10
N ALA A 7 15.40 7.21 -6.55
CA ALA A 7 14.57 7.01 -7.74
C ALA A 7 15.42 6.81 -8.99
N ASN A 8 16.56 7.52 -9.11
CA ASN A 8 17.46 7.39 -10.25
C ASN A 8 18.06 5.99 -10.34
N VAL A 9 18.40 5.39 -9.20
CA VAL A 9 18.91 4.00 -9.16
C VAL A 9 17.84 3.03 -9.63
N LEU A 10 16.57 3.22 -9.23
CA LEU A 10 15.49 2.35 -9.71
C LEU A 10 15.26 2.46 -11.22
N GLN A 11 15.48 3.64 -11.81
CA GLN A 11 15.40 3.87 -13.26
C GLN A 11 16.60 3.29 -14.01
N GLU A 12 17.82 3.57 -13.52
CA GLU A 12 19.08 3.12 -14.12
C GLU A 12 19.13 1.61 -14.29
N TYR A 13 18.66 0.87 -13.29
CA TYR A 13 18.60 -0.59 -13.30
C TYR A 13 17.27 -1.15 -13.80
N TYR A 14 16.39 -0.31 -14.38
CA TYR A 14 15.11 -0.70 -14.95
C TYR A 14 14.22 -1.52 -14.01
N VAL A 15 14.31 -1.29 -12.69
CA VAL A 15 13.60 -2.10 -11.69
C VAL A 15 12.09 -2.06 -11.91
N GLY A 16 11.59 -0.93 -12.40
CA GLY A 16 10.19 -0.72 -12.78
C GLY A 16 9.61 -1.72 -13.78
N SER A 17 10.43 -2.28 -14.67
CA SER A 17 10.01 -3.27 -15.66
C SER A 17 10.16 -4.72 -15.19
N LEU A 18 10.89 -4.93 -14.08
CA LEU A 18 11.23 -6.26 -13.58
C LEU A 18 10.28 -6.73 -12.48
N VAL A 19 9.71 -5.81 -11.70
CA VAL A 19 8.87 -6.13 -10.55
C VAL A 19 7.68 -5.19 -10.42
N GLU A 20 6.59 -5.68 -9.84
CA GLU A 20 5.43 -4.88 -9.44
C GLU A 20 5.41 -4.72 -7.91
N PRO A 21 5.51 -3.50 -7.36
CA PRO A 21 5.51 -3.30 -5.92
C PRO A 21 4.10 -3.50 -5.33
N MET A 22 4.06 -4.14 -4.18
CA MET A 22 2.89 -4.16 -3.31
C MET A 22 3.07 -3.14 -2.19
N VAL A 23 2.17 -2.17 -2.08
CA VAL A 23 2.15 -1.19 -0.98
C VAL A 23 1.13 -1.66 0.06
N TRP A 24 1.57 -1.79 1.32
CA TRP A 24 0.69 -2.18 2.42
C TRP A 24 0.72 -1.17 3.56
N HIS A 25 -0.43 -1.00 4.21
CA HIS A 25 -0.62 -0.16 5.39
C HIS A 25 -1.83 -0.67 6.18
N TYR A 26 -1.66 -0.89 7.48
CA TYR A 26 -2.63 -1.65 8.29
C TYR A 26 -3.36 -0.82 9.35
N ASN A 27 -3.03 0.46 9.49
CA ASN A 27 -3.72 1.32 10.45
C ASN A 27 -5.10 1.75 9.95
N ASN A 28 -5.98 2.08 10.90
CA ASN A 28 -7.27 2.72 10.64
C ASN A 28 -7.11 4.13 10.04
N SER A 29 -8.21 4.75 9.61
CA SER A 29 -8.21 6.06 8.94
C SER A 29 -7.62 7.20 9.78
N GLU A 30 -7.72 7.16 11.11
CA GLU A 30 -7.18 8.18 12.01
C GLU A 30 -5.65 8.32 11.85
N THR A 31 -4.97 7.19 11.68
CA THR A 31 -3.50 7.10 11.63
C THR A 31 -2.99 6.56 10.29
N PHE A 32 -3.84 6.45 9.28
CA PHE A 32 -3.47 6.06 7.92
C PHE A 32 -2.75 7.21 7.23
N ARG A 33 -1.45 7.07 6.98
CA ARG A 33 -0.64 8.10 6.35
C ARG A 33 0.37 7.48 5.38
N LEU A 34 0.01 7.48 4.10
CA LEU A 34 0.95 7.26 3.01
C LEU A 34 1.34 8.64 2.46
N GLY A 35 2.62 9.00 2.56
CA GLY A 35 3.08 10.31 2.09
C GLY A 35 2.94 10.43 0.58
N ALA A 36 2.52 11.60 0.08
CA ALA A 36 2.35 11.86 -1.36
C ALA A 36 3.60 11.54 -2.18
N SER A 37 4.79 11.75 -1.60
CA SER A 37 6.08 11.42 -2.21
C SER A 37 6.27 9.94 -2.53
N LEU A 38 5.58 9.04 -1.82
CA LEU A 38 5.55 7.62 -2.15
C LEU A 38 4.90 7.41 -3.51
N TRP A 39 3.74 8.02 -3.73
CA TRP A 39 2.98 7.90 -4.97
C TRP A 39 3.65 8.63 -6.13
N ASP A 40 4.26 9.79 -5.88
CA ASP A 40 5.08 10.49 -6.88
C ASP A 40 6.23 9.60 -7.36
N LYS A 41 6.95 8.99 -6.42
CA LYS A 41 8.06 8.11 -6.77
C LYS A 41 7.58 6.83 -7.44
N TYR A 42 6.62 6.13 -6.85
CA TYR A 42 6.23 4.81 -7.33
C TYR A 42 5.49 4.89 -8.65
N GLY A 43 4.65 5.91 -8.85
CA GLY A 43 3.98 6.18 -10.13
C GLY A 43 4.96 6.46 -11.27
N ASN A 44 6.07 7.16 -10.98
CA ASN A 44 7.09 7.45 -11.99
C ASN A 44 8.00 6.26 -12.33
N ILE A 45 8.12 5.29 -11.43
CA ILE A 45 9.05 4.16 -11.59
C ILE A 45 8.32 2.90 -12.08
N PHE A 46 7.18 2.59 -11.51
CA PHE A 46 6.50 1.30 -11.69
C PHE A 46 5.20 1.50 -12.49
N PRO A 47 5.10 0.93 -13.71
CA PRO A 47 3.87 1.02 -14.50
C PRO A 47 2.67 0.38 -13.81
N ASN A 48 2.91 -0.69 -13.02
CA ASN A 48 1.89 -1.49 -12.36
C ASN A 48 2.15 -1.52 -10.85
N ILE A 49 1.12 -1.25 -10.06
CA ILE A 49 1.19 -1.25 -8.60
C ILE A 49 0.07 -2.12 -8.01
N TRP A 50 0.38 -2.82 -6.92
CA TRP A 50 -0.59 -3.50 -6.07
C TRP A 50 -0.71 -2.79 -4.72
N VAL A 51 -1.87 -2.90 -4.10
CA VAL A 51 -2.05 -2.50 -2.70
C VAL A 51 -2.56 -3.64 -1.85
N ALA A 52 -2.34 -3.55 -0.54
CA ALA A 52 -2.78 -4.54 0.43
C ALA A 52 -3.38 -3.87 1.66
N SER A 53 -4.62 -4.24 1.94
CA SER A 53 -5.36 -3.80 3.13
C SER A 53 -5.46 -4.92 4.18
N ALA A 54 -5.75 -4.56 5.43
CA ALA A 54 -5.84 -5.49 6.54
C ALA A 54 -7.27 -5.98 6.73
N PHE A 55 -7.56 -7.23 6.37
CA PHE A 55 -8.83 -7.90 6.66
C PHE A 55 -8.84 -8.55 8.05
N LYS A 56 -7.70 -9.10 8.48
CA LYS A 56 -7.47 -9.66 9.82
C LYS A 56 -6.02 -9.42 10.27
N GLY A 57 -5.80 -9.39 11.59
CA GLY A 57 -4.48 -9.29 12.19
C GLY A 57 -4.00 -7.84 12.23
N ALA A 58 -2.70 -7.62 12.46
CA ALA A 58 -2.09 -6.28 12.52
C ALA A 58 -2.70 -5.30 13.56
N THR A 59 -3.56 -5.78 14.46
CA THR A 59 -4.15 -5.01 15.56
C THR A 59 -3.53 -5.36 16.92
N SER A 60 -3.30 -6.65 17.19
CA SER A 60 -2.60 -7.15 18.38
C SER A 60 -2.09 -8.58 18.15
N SER A 61 -1.14 -9.03 18.97
CA SER A 61 -0.66 -10.42 19.00
C SER A 61 -1.75 -11.37 19.49
N CYS A 62 -1.82 -12.57 18.90
CA CYS A 62 -2.71 -13.66 19.30
C CYS A 62 -4.21 -13.32 19.26
N GLN A 63 -4.61 -12.30 18.48
CA GLN A 63 -6.03 -11.96 18.29
C GLN A 63 -6.76 -13.06 17.50
N VAL A 64 -7.65 -13.78 18.18
CA VAL A 64 -8.48 -14.82 17.56
C VAL A 64 -9.57 -14.21 16.68
N VAL A 65 -10.23 -13.14 17.17
CA VAL A 65 -11.37 -12.47 16.53
C VAL A 65 -10.93 -11.12 15.93
N PRO A 66 -11.23 -10.84 14.64
CA PRO A 66 -10.91 -9.56 14.02
C PRO A 66 -11.67 -8.37 14.65
N ILE A 67 -10.98 -7.24 14.82
CA ILE A 67 -11.61 -5.97 15.23
C ILE A 67 -12.25 -5.35 13.99
N HIS A 68 -13.48 -5.75 13.66
CA HIS A 68 -14.16 -5.36 12.42
C HIS A 68 -14.14 -3.85 12.13
N LYS A 69 -14.37 -2.99 13.14
CA LYS A 69 -14.33 -1.53 12.98
C LYS A 69 -12.98 -1.02 12.47
N HIS A 70 -11.88 -1.59 12.97
CA HIS A 70 -10.53 -1.23 12.55
C HIS A 70 -10.30 -1.61 11.08
N HIS A 71 -10.69 -2.83 10.70
CA HIS A 71 -10.48 -3.35 9.34
C HIS A 71 -11.33 -2.63 8.30
N VAL A 72 -12.61 -2.37 8.59
CA VAL A 72 -13.48 -1.55 7.71
C VAL A 72 -12.89 -0.15 7.55
N SER A 73 -12.49 0.50 8.65
CA SER A 73 -11.84 1.81 8.60
C SER A 73 -10.52 1.82 7.80
N ASN A 74 -9.74 0.73 7.85
CA ASN A 74 -8.55 0.58 7.00
C ASN A 74 -8.91 0.46 5.51
N HIS A 75 -9.94 -0.29 5.16
CA HIS A 75 -10.41 -0.40 3.77
C HIS A 75 -10.90 0.95 3.25
N GLU A 76 -11.68 1.70 4.03
CA GLU A 76 -12.14 3.05 3.69
C GLU A 76 -10.96 4.01 3.50
N ALA A 77 -9.97 3.97 4.39
CA ALA A 77 -8.77 4.79 4.28
C ALA A 77 -7.99 4.52 2.99
N TRP A 78 -7.87 3.24 2.58
CA TRP A 78 -7.29 2.86 1.30
C TRP A 78 -8.06 3.42 0.10
N LEU A 79 -9.40 3.34 0.12
CA LEU A 79 -10.22 3.91 -0.94
C LEU A 79 -10.03 5.43 -1.05
N SER A 80 -9.99 6.13 0.08
CA SER A 80 -9.75 7.58 0.10
C SER A 80 -8.36 7.95 -0.41
N ASP A 81 -7.31 7.27 0.05
CA ASP A 81 -5.92 7.55 -0.35
C ASP A 81 -5.68 7.27 -1.83
N LEU A 82 -6.21 6.15 -2.34
CA LEU A 82 -6.13 5.81 -3.76
C LEU A 82 -6.90 6.80 -4.63
N SER A 83 -8.08 7.24 -4.19
CA SER A 83 -8.87 8.24 -4.93
C SER A 83 -8.13 9.57 -5.02
N LEU A 84 -7.48 9.99 -3.93
CA LEU A 84 -6.69 11.22 -3.87
C LEU A 84 -5.47 11.19 -4.81
N HIS A 85 -4.86 10.02 -4.99
CA HIS A 85 -3.62 9.86 -5.76
C HIS A 85 -3.81 9.13 -7.09
N ALA A 86 -5.05 8.94 -7.55
CA ALA A 86 -5.37 8.19 -8.76
C ALA A 86 -4.62 8.71 -10.00
N SER A 87 -4.43 10.03 -10.12
CA SER A 87 -3.69 10.64 -11.23
C SER A 87 -2.20 10.32 -11.26
N LYS A 88 -1.62 9.87 -10.14
CA LYS A 88 -0.20 9.50 -10.02
C LYS A 88 0.05 8.02 -10.31
N ILE A 89 -1.00 7.20 -10.34
CA ILE A 89 -0.88 5.75 -10.51
C ILE A 89 -1.25 5.42 -11.96
N THR A 90 -0.28 4.95 -12.74
CA THR A 90 -0.53 4.55 -14.12
C THR A 90 -1.50 3.37 -14.21
N ASN A 91 -1.25 2.31 -13.43
CA ASN A 91 -2.11 1.13 -13.39
C ASN A 91 -2.15 0.50 -12.00
N LEU A 92 -3.31 0.57 -11.34
CA LEU A 92 -3.58 -0.18 -10.12
C LEU A 92 -4.08 -1.57 -10.49
N ARG A 93 -3.25 -2.60 -10.26
CA ARG A 93 -3.57 -3.99 -10.65
C ARG A 93 -4.66 -4.61 -9.79
N GLY A 94 -4.77 -4.16 -8.54
CA GLY A 94 -5.80 -4.58 -7.63
C GLY A 94 -5.42 -4.36 -6.17
N ILE A 95 -6.33 -4.78 -5.31
CA ILE A 95 -6.18 -4.77 -3.86
C ILE A 95 -6.22 -6.20 -3.33
N THR A 96 -5.25 -6.54 -2.48
CA THR A 96 -5.20 -7.81 -1.76
C THR A 96 -5.68 -7.61 -0.32
N PHE A 97 -6.43 -8.56 0.22
CA PHE A 97 -6.82 -8.60 1.62
C PHE A 97 -5.86 -9.48 2.41
N THR A 98 -5.22 -8.90 3.42
CA THR A 98 -4.21 -9.58 4.24
C THR A 98 -4.79 -10.02 5.59
N GLY A 99 -4.31 -11.15 6.09
CA GLY A 99 -4.82 -11.82 7.29
C GLY A 99 -3.71 -12.37 8.17
N TRP A 100 -2.88 -11.48 8.73
CA TRP A 100 -1.74 -11.90 9.54
C TRP A 100 -2.20 -12.65 10.79
N SER A 101 -1.54 -13.76 11.10
CA SER A 101 -1.69 -14.50 12.36
C SER A 101 -0.34 -14.55 13.04
N ARG A 102 -0.19 -13.76 14.11
CA ARG A 102 0.98 -13.77 14.99
C ARG A 102 0.55 -14.19 16.37
#